data_AF-A0A7Y8J9H3-F1
#
_entry.id   AF-A0A7Y8J9H3-F1
#
_cell.length_a   1.000
_cell.length_b   1.000
_cell.length_c   1.000
_cell.angle_alpha   90.00
_cell.angle_beta   90.00
_cell.angle_gamma   90.00
#
_symmetry.space_group_name_H-M   'P 1'
#
loop_
_entity.id
_entity.type
_entity.pdbx_description
1 polymer ?
#
loop_
_entity_poly.entity_id
_entity_poly.type
_entity_poly.pdbx_seq_one_letter_code
_entity_poly.pdbx_strand_id
1 'polypeptide(L)'
;MLRALFAAWSIVALPALAAADFGMTAKVGAGDTAIDVRPLEQCRAASLPGARCLPPSEFLGLRGQLPSERDLLWLLGAAGLDGSERVVVAGDSDGAREFVAGLLYLAGQREVRVLAMPLTPLVSARSDAVPGQERALVRTKVFAAPMRDALWIVHPREANGGPVILATDAYTAIRRFTRQLLDTGQAIRVGWALDGEKR
;
A
#
# COMPACT_ATOMS: atom_id res chain seq x y z
N MET A 1 -52.59 -29.69 20.51
CA MET A 1 -51.34 -29.09 21.03
C MET A 1 -50.32 -29.07 19.90
N LEU A 2 -50.11 -27.93 19.26
CA LEU A 2 -49.32 -27.78 18.03
C LEU A 2 -47.90 -27.33 18.41
N ARG A 3 -46.87 -28.15 18.12
CA ARG A 3 -45.46 -27.82 18.36
C ARG A 3 -44.94 -26.96 17.21
N ALA A 4 -44.66 -25.69 17.49
CA ALA A 4 -43.97 -24.79 16.57
C ALA A 4 -42.45 -25.05 16.64
N LEU A 5 -41.86 -25.43 15.50
CA LEU A 5 -40.41 -25.50 15.29
C LEU A 5 -39.93 -24.12 14.84
N PHE A 6 -39.17 -23.42 15.68
CA PHE A 6 -38.45 -22.22 15.29
C PHE A 6 -37.15 -22.63 14.59
N ALA A 7 -37.05 -22.38 13.28
CA ALA A 7 -35.81 -22.46 12.53
C ALA A 7 -35.01 -21.17 12.75
N ALA A 8 -33.88 -21.26 13.43
CA ALA A 8 -32.95 -20.15 13.60
C ALA A 8 -32.03 -20.05 12.37
N TRP A 9 -32.34 -19.11 11.48
CA TRP A 9 -31.43 -18.68 10.43
C TRP A 9 -30.35 -17.78 11.05
N SER A 10 -29.13 -18.29 11.16
CA SER A 10 -27.96 -17.48 11.52
C SER A 10 -27.33 -16.93 10.24
N ILE A 11 -27.65 -15.67 9.92
CA ILE A 11 -26.94 -14.91 8.89
C ILE A 11 -25.60 -14.49 9.49
N VAL A 12 -24.51 -15.14 9.08
CA VAL A 12 -23.16 -14.66 9.35
C VAL A 12 -22.87 -13.53 8.36
N ALA A 13 -23.27 -12.30 8.72
CA ALA A 13 -22.80 -11.11 8.04
C ALA A 13 -21.37 -10.84 8.51
N LEU A 14 -20.38 -11.16 7.69
CA LEU A 14 -19.01 -10.64 7.89
C LEU A 14 -19.09 -9.12 7.79
N PRO A 15 -18.72 -8.37 8.83
CA PRO A 15 -18.71 -6.92 8.73
C PRO A 15 -17.64 -6.55 7.69
N ALA A 16 -18.04 -5.78 6.69
CA ALA A 16 -17.08 -5.00 5.91
C ALA A 16 -16.39 -4.06 6.92
N LEU A 17 -15.23 -4.46 7.44
CA LEU A 17 -14.41 -3.61 8.29
C LEU A 17 -13.96 -2.44 7.40
N ALA A 18 -14.54 -1.27 7.65
CA ALA A 18 -14.00 -0.03 7.10
C ALA A 18 -12.54 0.06 7.51
N ALA A 19 -11.64 0.28 6.55
CA ALA A 19 -10.21 0.36 6.79
C ALA A 19 -9.86 1.66 7.52
N ALA A 20 -10.12 1.74 8.83
CA ALA A 20 -9.82 2.90 9.66
C ALA A 20 -8.31 3.24 9.69
N ASP A 21 -7.48 2.26 9.35
CA ASP A 21 -6.04 2.30 9.18
C ASP A 21 -5.59 2.78 7.79
N PHE A 22 -6.51 3.12 6.88
CA PHE A 22 -6.21 3.68 5.55
C PHE A 22 -6.97 4.98 5.28
N GLY A 23 -6.37 5.95 4.58
CA GLY A 23 -7.11 7.16 4.19
C GLY A 23 -6.27 8.33 3.68
N MET A 24 -6.93 9.45 3.37
CA MET A 24 -6.27 10.70 3.00
C MET A 24 -5.84 11.51 4.22
N THR A 25 -4.79 12.31 4.07
CA THR A 25 -4.41 13.35 5.04
C THR A 25 -3.99 14.63 4.34
N ALA A 26 -4.25 15.78 4.97
CA ALA A 26 -3.78 17.08 4.48
C ALA A 26 -2.34 17.40 4.91
N LYS A 27 -1.79 16.69 5.90
CA LYS A 27 -0.48 16.98 6.49
C LYS A 27 0.24 15.73 6.99
N VAL A 28 1.55 15.85 7.15
CA VAL A 28 2.38 14.88 7.90
C VAL A 28 2.35 15.25 9.37
N GLY A 29 1.91 14.32 10.23
CA GLY A 29 1.81 14.52 11.67
C GLY A 29 3.14 14.29 12.41
N ALA A 30 3.20 14.74 13.66
CA ALA A 30 4.32 14.44 14.53
C ALA A 30 4.40 12.92 14.78
N GLY A 31 5.59 12.34 14.56
CA GLY A 31 5.84 10.90 14.70
C GLY A 31 5.42 10.06 13.49
N ASP A 32 4.87 10.66 12.44
CA ASP A 32 4.59 9.95 11.19
C ASP A 32 5.88 9.74 10.41
N THR A 33 5.97 8.59 9.74
CA THR A 33 7.06 8.29 8.80
C THR A 33 6.62 8.73 7.41
N ALA A 34 7.26 9.78 6.88
CA ALA A 34 7.01 10.22 5.51
C ALA A 34 7.65 9.26 4.51
N ILE A 35 6.89 8.86 3.49
CA ILE A 35 7.34 8.07 2.36
C ILE A 35 7.27 8.94 1.12
N ASP A 36 8.41 9.30 0.55
CA ASP A 36 8.49 10.10 -0.67
C ASP A 36 8.55 9.17 -1.89
N VAL A 37 7.55 9.27 -2.75
CA VAL A 37 7.37 8.41 -3.93
C VAL A 37 7.79 9.10 -5.24
N ARG A 38 8.34 10.31 -5.18
CA ARG A 38 8.92 10.98 -6.35
C ARG A 38 10.14 10.21 -6.85
N PRO A 39 10.59 10.42 -8.11
CA PRO A 39 11.80 9.80 -8.63
C PRO A 39 12.97 9.93 -7.64
N LEU A 40 13.77 8.87 -7.54
CA LEU A 40 14.80 8.73 -6.50
C LEU A 40 15.70 9.97 -6.41
N GLU A 41 16.17 10.48 -7.55
CA GLU A 41 17.01 11.68 -7.62
C GLU A 41 16.34 12.94 -7.02
N GLN A 42 15.01 13.09 -7.16
CA GLN A 42 14.29 14.22 -6.57
C GLN A 42 14.19 14.08 -5.05
N CYS A 43 13.89 12.87 -4.56
CA CYS A 43 13.82 12.60 -3.13
C CYS A 43 15.19 12.81 -2.45
N ARG A 44 16.27 12.32 -3.10
CA ARG A 44 17.66 12.50 -2.63
C ARG A 44 18.09 13.96 -2.62
N ALA A 45 17.65 14.74 -3.59
CA ALA A 45 17.99 16.16 -3.65
C ALA A 45 17.32 16.94 -2.50
N ALA A 46 16.01 16.78 -2.31
CA ALA A 46 15.27 17.44 -1.25
C ALA A 46 13.91 16.76 -1.00
N SER A 47 13.60 16.49 0.26
CA SER A 47 12.35 15.90 0.73
C SER A 47 11.97 16.46 2.10
N LEU A 48 10.94 15.89 2.73
CA LEU A 48 10.58 16.19 4.12
C LEU A 48 11.64 15.62 5.07
N PRO A 49 11.89 16.25 6.23
CA PRO A 49 12.77 15.72 7.26
C PRO A 49 12.48 14.26 7.60
N GLY A 50 13.50 13.40 7.45
CA GLY A 50 13.40 11.97 7.76
C GLY A 50 12.57 11.15 6.77
N ALA A 51 12.16 11.72 5.63
CA ALA A 51 11.43 10.97 4.61
C ALA A 51 12.26 9.83 4.04
N ARG A 52 11.60 8.72 3.70
CA ARG A 52 12.21 7.55 3.06
C ARG A 52 11.87 7.57 1.58
N CYS A 53 12.88 7.45 0.73
CA CYS A 53 12.72 7.41 -0.71
C CYS A 53 12.24 6.03 -1.16
N LEU A 54 10.99 5.93 -1.60
CA LEU A 54 10.38 4.71 -2.12
C LEU A 54 9.56 5.00 -3.38
N PRO A 55 10.20 5.41 -4.50
CA PRO A 55 9.50 5.53 -5.77
C PRO A 55 8.94 4.18 -6.23
N PRO A 56 7.90 4.16 -7.07
CA PRO A 56 7.36 2.92 -7.64
C PRO A 56 8.43 2.02 -8.30
N SER A 57 9.48 2.61 -8.86
CA SER A 57 10.60 1.89 -9.49
C SER A 57 11.40 1.01 -8.52
N GLU A 58 11.33 1.24 -7.21
CA GLU A 58 11.95 0.33 -6.23
C GLU A 58 11.20 -1.00 -6.13
N PHE A 59 9.91 -1.02 -6.47
CA PHE A 59 9.06 -2.21 -6.31
C PHE A 59 8.81 -2.96 -7.62
N LEU A 60 9.13 -2.37 -8.76
CA LEU A 60 8.78 -2.92 -10.06
C LEU A 60 10.03 -3.32 -10.82
N GLY A 61 10.09 -4.60 -11.21
CA GLY A 61 11.12 -5.08 -12.13
C GLY A 61 10.93 -4.54 -13.56
N LEU A 62 11.86 -4.88 -14.45
CA LEU A 62 11.86 -4.41 -15.85
C LEU A 62 10.58 -4.73 -16.64
N ARG A 63 9.81 -5.75 -16.23
CA ARG A 63 8.54 -6.13 -16.85
C ARG A 63 7.32 -5.68 -16.05
N GLY A 64 7.49 -4.78 -15.07
CA GLY A 64 6.42 -4.29 -14.21
C GLY A 64 5.92 -5.31 -13.18
N GLN A 65 6.69 -6.37 -12.93
CA GLN A 65 6.37 -7.38 -11.92
C GLN A 65 6.82 -6.92 -10.53
N LEU A 66 6.03 -7.25 -9.51
CA LEU A 66 6.47 -7.13 -8.12
C LEU A 66 7.50 -8.21 -7.77
N PRO A 67 8.39 -7.95 -6.80
CA PRO A 67 9.18 -8.99 -6.17
C PRO A 67 8.29 -10.03 -5.46
N SER A 68 8.88 -11.17 -5.07
CA SER A 68 8.21 -12.11 -4.17
C SER A 68 7.84 -11.42 -2.85
N GLU A 69 6.84 -11.93 -2.14
CA GLU A 69 6.41 -11.38 -0.84
C GLU A 69 7.59 -11.26 0.13
N ARG A 70 8.43 -12.30 0.23
CA ARG A 70 9.64 -12.28 1.06
C ARG A 70 10.58 -11.14 0.67
N ASP A 71 10.82 -10.95 -0.63
CA ASP A 71 11.76 -9.94 -1.12
C ASP A 71 11.16 -8.52 -1.01
N LEU A 72 9.83 -8.38 -1.12
CA LEU A 72 9.10 -7.16 -0.80
C LEU A 72 9.30 -6.78 0.68
N LEU A 73 9.05 -7.71 1.61
CA LEU A 73 9.23 -7.45 3.05
C LEU A 73 10.70 -7.15 3.39
N TRP A 74 11.65 -7.80 2.72
CA TRP A 74 13.06 -7.49 2.85
C TRP A 74 13.37 -6.05 2.39
N LEU A 75 12.84 -5.63 1.23
CA LEU A 75 13.03 -4.29 0.69
C LEU A 75 12.47 -3.23 1.65
N LEU A 76 11.27 -3.45 2.20
CA LEU A 76 10.68 -2.54 3.18
C LEU A 76 11.57 -2.43 4.44
N GLY A 77 12.13 -3.54 4.91
CA GLY A 77 13.13 -3.55 5.98
C GLY A 77 14.43 -2.81 5.64
N ALA A 78 14.87 -2.82 4.38
CA ALA A 78 16.00 -2.03 3.88
C ALA A 78 15.69 -0.54 3.80
N ALA A 79 14.43 -0.18 3.61
CA ALA A 79 13.93 1.19 3.77
C ALA A 79 13.68 1.58 5.24
N GLY A 80 14.03 0.71 6.20
CA GLY A 80 13.88 0.96 7.63
C GLY A 80 12.46 0.83 8.15
N LEU A 81 11.54 0.19 7.41
CA LEU A 81 10.17 -0.11 7.85
C LEU A 81 10.13 -1.44 8.62
N ASP A 82 9.41 -1.48 9.72
CA ASP A 82 9.08 -2.73 10.43
C ASP A 82 7.59 -3.10 10.37
N GLY A 83 6.76 -2.18 9.86
CA GLY A 83 5.32 -2.35 9.69
C GLY A 83 4.50 -1.79 10.87
N SER A 84 5.16 -1.38 11.96
CA SER A 84 4.50 -0.73 13.10
C SER A 84 4.33 0.78 12.91
N GLU A 85 5.00 1.38 11.93
CA GLU A 85 4.92 2.82 11.70
C GLU A 85 3.51 3.26 11.26
N ARG A 86 3.16 4.51 11.56
CA ARG A 86 2.14 5.23 10.79
C ARG A 86 2.87 5.92 9.64
N VAL A 87 2.51 5.58 8.41
CA VAL A 87 3.19 6.12 7.24
C VAL A 87 2.30 7.16 6.53
N VAL A 88 2.92 8.22 6.03
CA VAL A 88 2.28 9.18 5.14
C VAL A 88 2.98 9.13 3.79
N VAL A 89 2.27 8.64 2.77
CA VAL A 89 2.77 8.52 1.40
C VAL A 89 2.56 9.84 0.67
N ALA A 90 3.64 10.44 0.21
CA ALA A 90 3.68 11.76 -0.39
C ALA A 90 4.46 11.75 -1.71
N GLY A 91 3.99 12.50 -2.69
CA GLY A 91 4.59 12.62 -4.00
C GLY A 91 3.73 13.48 -4.92
N ASP A 92 4.19 13.72 -6.14
CA ASP A 92 3.49 14.62 -7.08
C ASP A 92 2.43 13.91 -7.92
N SER A 93 2.62 12.62 -8.18
CA SER A 93 1.68 11.81 -8.96
C SER A 93 0.71 11.07 -8.05
N ASP A 94 -0.59 11.26 -8.27
CA ASP A 94 -1.65 10.47 -7.62
C ASP A 94 -1.41 8.97 -7.79
N GLY A 95 -1.11 8.55 -9.02
CA GLY A 95 -0.91 7.13 -9.30
C GLY A 95 0.28 6.51 -8.56
N ALA A 96 1.38 7.26 -8.41
CA ALA A 96 2.54 6.78 -7.65
C ALA A 96 2.21 6.68 -6.15
N ARG A 97 1.51 7.69 -5.60
CA ARG A 97 1.07 7.70 -4.21
C ARG A 97 0.12 6.55 -3.92
N GLU A 98 -0.89 6.38 -4.76
CA GLU A 98 -1.87 5.30 -4.67
C GLU A 98 -1.18 3.93 -4.75
N PHE A 99 -0.29 3.71 -5.72
CA PHE A 99 0.43 2.44 -5.85
C PHE A 99 1.22 2.09 -4.58
N VAL A 100 2.07 3.00 -4.10
CA VAL A 100 2.92 2.73 -2.94
C VAL A 100 2.08 2.60 -1.67
N ALA A 101 1.05 3.44 -1.49
CA ALA A 101 0.16 3.35 -0.33
C ALA A 101 -0.61 2.02 -0.30
N GLY A 102 -1.18 1.60 -1.42
CA GLY A 102 -1.83 0.30 -1.55
C GLY A 102 -0.88 -0.85 -1.26
N LEU A 103 0.34 -0.79 -1.78
CA LEU A 103 1.32 -1.85 -1.55
C LEU A 103 1.73 -1.93 -0.07
N LEU A 104 1.97 -0.80 0.60
CA LEU A 104 2.28 -0.77 2.03
C LEU A 104 1.11 -1.32 2.87
N TYR A 105 -0.13 -0.96 2.50
CA TYR A 105 -1.31 -1.52 3.14
C TYR A 105 -1.40 -3.04 2.92
N LEU A 106 -1.26 -3.53 1.69
CA LEU A 106 -1.28 -4.96 1.41
C LEU A 106 -0.13 -5.73 2.10
N ALA A 107 1.04 -5.09 2.26
CA ALA A 107 2.20 -5.65 2.97
C ALA A 107 2.02 -5.73 4.49
N GLY A 108 0.96 -5.15 5.06
CA GLY A 108 0.69 -5.24 6.50
C GLY A 108 1.01 -4.00 7.31
N GLN A 109 1.38 -2.87 6.67
CA GLN A 109 1.66 -1.64 7.41
C GLN A 109 0.49 -1.26 8.32
N ARG A 110 0.78 -0.93 9.58
CA ARG A 110 -0.22 -0.68 10.62
C ARG A 110 -1.21 0.42 10.24
N GLU A 111 -0.71 1.53 9.72
CA GLU A 111 -1.55 2.65 9.30
C GLU A 111 -0.89 3.35 8.11
N VAL A 112 -1.68 3.59 7.06
CA VAL A 112 -1.24 4.26 5.84
C VAL A 112 -2.14 5.46 5.58
N ARG A 113 -1.51 6.62 5.38
CA ARG A 113 -2.18 7.84 4.95
C ARG A 113 -1.60 8.30 3.62
N VAL A 114 -2.43 8.84 2.75
CA VAL A 114 -2.00 9.45 1.49
C VAL A 114 -2.08 10.96 1.62
N LEU A 115 -0.96 11.65 1.42
CA LEU A 115 -0.94 13.11 1.43
C LEU A 115 -1.74 13.63 0.25
N ALA A 116 -2.74 14.50 0.49
CA ALA A 116 -3.65 14.99 -0.54
C ALA A 116 -2.96 15.93 -1.54
N MET A 117 -2.02 16.75 -1.07
CA MET A 117 -1.36 17.76 -1.89
C MET A 117 -0.07 17.24 -2.53
N PRO A 118 0.28 17.66 -3.76
CA PRO A 118 1.57 17.34 -4.38
C PRO A 118 2.75 17.73 -3.48
N LEU A 119 3.80 16.93 -3.48
CA LEU A 119 4.90 17.08 -2.52
C LEU A 119 5.90 18.17 -2.93
N THR A 120 6.24 18.30 -4.21
CA THR A 120 7.25 19.25 -4.67
C THR A 120 6.93 20.71 -4.30
N PRO A 121 5.70 21.23 -4.51
CA PRO A 121 5.34 22.57 -4.04
C PRO A 121 5.48 22.73 -2.51
N LEU A 122 5.17 21.68 -1.74
CA LEU A 122 5.33 21.70 -0.29
C LEU A 122 6.79 21.73 0.14
N VAL A 123 7.65 20.92 -0.49
CA VAL A 123 9.09 20.89 -0.19
C VAL A 123 9.74 22.23 -0.56
N SER A 124 9.43 22.78 -1.73
CA SER A 124 9.98 24.07 -2.19
C SER A 124 9.60 25.26 -1.31
N ALA A 125 8.45 25.21 -0.62
CA ALA A 125 7.99 26.26 0.27
C ALA A 125 8.59 26.19 1.69
N ARG A 126 9.38 25.15 2.00
CA ARG A 126 9.88 24.88 3.34
C ARG A 126 11.35 25.25 3.48
N SER A 127 11.70 25.81 4.64
CA SER A 127 13.09 26.10 5.01
C SER A 127 13.83 24.90 5.61
N ASP A 128 13.11 23.85 6.01
CA ASP A 128 13.66 22.63 6.62
C ASP A 128 13.69 21.43 5.66
N ALA A 129 13.54 21.67 4.35
CA ALA A 129 13.72 20.63 3.35
C ALA A 129 15.15 20.07 3.39
N VAL A 130 15.27 18.74 3.41
CA VAL A 130 16.56 18.04 3.50
C VAL A 130 16.55 16.82 2.57
N PRO A 131 17.71 16.29 2.15
CA PRO A 131 17.78 15.02 1.44
C PRO A 131 16.96 13.91 2.11
N GLY A 132 16.21 13.17 1.30
CA GLY A 132 15.52 11.96 1.76
C GLY A 132 16.49 10.80 2.01
N GLN A 133 16.02 9.80 2.75
CA GLN A 133 16.77 8.60 3.10
C GLN A 133 16.54 7.52 2.06
N GLU A 134 17.59 7.15 1.34
CA GLU A 134 17.59 5.97 0.46
C GLU A 134 17.51 4.69 1.29
N ARG A 135 17.02 3.62 0.67
CA ARG A 135 17.13 2.28 1.28
C ARG A 135 18.59 1.86 1.38
N ALA A 136 18.92 1.14 2.44
CA ALA A 136 20.23 0.53 2.59
C ALA A 136 20.42 -0.68 1.64
N LEU A 137 21.67 -1.09 1.44
CA LEU A 137 22.00 -2.33 0.71
C LEU A 137 21.61 -3.59 1.48
N VAL A 138 21.45 -3.49 2.80
CA VAL A 138 21.02 -4.56 3.68
C VAL A 138 19.87 -4.07 4.54
N ARG A 139 18.97 -4.97 4.94
CA ARG A 139 17.87 -4.58 5.82
C ARG A 139 18.38 -4.05 7.16
N THR A 140 17.91 -2.87 7.56
CA THR A 140 18.21 -2.26 8.86
C THR A 140 17.12 -2.57 9.88
N LYS A 141 15.92 -2.93 9.40
CA LYS A 141 14.82 -3.46 10.20
C LYS A 141 14.30 -4.78 9.64
N VAL A 142 13.58 -5.53 10.47
CA VAL A 142 12.78 -6.67 10.04
C VAL A 142 11.33 -6.22 9.94
N PHE A 143 10.76 -6.26 8.74
CA PHE A 143 9.33 -6.05 8.55
C PHE A 143 8.58 -7.27 9.11
N ALA A 144 7.87 -7.05 10.22
CA ALA A 144 7.28 -8.12 11.03
C ALA A 144 5.75 -8.05 11.10
N ALA A 145 5.15 -6.97 10.59
CA ALA A 145 3.69 -6.89 10.53
C ALA A 145 3.12 -7.97 9.59
N PRO A 146 2.00 -8.62 9.97
CA PRO A 146 1.39 -9.64 9.15
C PRO A 146 0.86 -9.02 7.85
N MET A 147 1.19 -9.64 6.73
CA MET A 147 0.63 -9.23 5.43
C MET A 147 -0.89 -9.42 5.41
N ARG A 148 -1.58 -8.56 4.65
CA ARG A 148 -3.03 -8.69 4.42
C ARG A 148 -3.28 -9.68 3.27
N ASP A 149 -2.71 -10.88 3.38
CA ASP A 149 -2.64 -11.93 2.36
C ASP A 149 -4.01 -12.36 1.80
N ALA A 150 -5.07 -12.34 2.61
CA ALA A 150 -6.44 -12.62 2.16
C ALA A 150 -6.95 -11.66 1.06
N LEU A 151 -6.36 -10.47 0.93
CA LEU A 151 -6.68 -9.51 -0.12
C LEU A 151 -5.96 -9.81 -1.44
N TRP A 152 -4.97 -10.70 -1.44
CA TRP A 152 -4.23 -11.05 -2.65
C TRP A 152 -4.98 -12.15 -3.42
N ILE A 153 -4.94 -12.05 -4.74
CA ILE A 153 -5.37 -13.10 -5.67
C ILE A 153 -4.12 -13.53 -6.41
N VAL A 154 -3.65 -14.74 -6.14
CA VAL A 154 -2.43 -15.28 -6.75
C VAL A 154 -2.72 -16.33 -7.83
N HIS A 155 -3.98 -16.80 -7.92
CA HIS A 155 -4.42 -17.75 -8.92
C HIS A 155 -5.81 -17.37 -9.48
N PRO A 156 -6.08 -17.53 -10.80
CA PRO A 156 -7.38 -17.19 -11.42
C PRO A 156 -8.60 -17.79 -10.71
N ARG A 157 -8.47 -19.01 -10.19
CA ARG A 157 -9.55 -19.73 -9.49
C ARG A 157 -10.00 -19.03 -8.20
N GLU A 158 -9.14 -18.20 -7.62
CA GLU A 158 -9.46 -17.44 -6.43
C GLU A 158 -10.28 -16.19 -6.74
N ALA A 159 -10.41 -15.78 -8.00
CA ALA A 159 -11.21 -14.62 -8.39
C ALA A 159 -12.74 -14.86 -8.33
N ASN A 160 -13.16 -16.07 -7.95
CA ASN A 160 -14.57 -16.44 -7.86
C ASN A 160 -15.18 -15.98 -6.53
N GLY A 161 -16.42 -15.48 -6.56
CA GLY A 161 -17.24 -15.33 -5.34
C GLY A 161 -17.30 -13.94 -4.70
N GLY A 162 -16.95 -12.87 -5.41
CA GLY A 162 -17.16 -11.50 -4.90
C GLY A 162 -16.57 -10.41 -5.79
N PRO A 163 -16.67 -9.13 -5.38
CA PRO A 163 -15.99 -8.02 -6.04
C PRO A 163 -14.48 -8.20 -5.99
N VAL A 164 -13.82 -8.11 -7.14
CA VAL A 164 -12.38 -8.25 -7.29
C VAL A 164 -11.83 -7.17 -8.22
N ILE A 165 -10.57 -6.80 -8.01
CA ILE A 165 -9.81 -5.93 -8.91
C ILE A 165 -8.77 -6.77 -9.62
N LEU A 166 -8.91 -6.87 -10.93
CA LEU A 166 -7.94 -7.53 -11.81
C LEU A 166 -7.35 -6.52 -12.79
N ALA A 167 -6.05 -6.65 -13.05
CA ALA A 167 -5.39 -5.91 -14.11
C ALA A 167 -4.30 -6.77 -14.77
N THR A 168 -3.75 -6.26 -15.87
CA THR A 168 -2.64 -6.88 -16.59
C THR A 168 -1.32 -6.78 -15.83
N ASP A 169 -1.17 -5.76 -14.98
CA ASP A 169 0.05 -5.46 -14.25
C ASP A 169 -0.24 -5.03 -12.80
N ALA A 170 0.76 -5.22 -11.92
CA ALA A 170 0.63 -4.96 -10.50
C ALA A 170 0.40 -3.47 -10.18
N TYR A 171 1.03 -2.57 -10.94
CA TYR A 171 0.91 -1.13 -10.72
C TYR A 171 -0.53 -0.67 -10.91
N THR A 172 -1.15 -1.07 -12.03
CA THR A 172 -2.55 -0.77 -12.33
C THR A 172 -3.50 -1.41 -11.33
N ALA A 173 -3.29 -2.68 -10.97
CA ALA A 173 -4.14 -3.39 -10.02
C ALA A 173 -4.13 -2.71 -8.63
N ILE A 174 -2.94 -2.47 -8.07
CA ILE A 174 -2.80 -1.89 -6.73
C ILE A 174 -3.27 -0.43 -6.69
N ARG A 175 -3.04 0.34 -7.76
CA ARG A 175 -3.59 1.71 -7.86
C ARG A 175 -5.11 1.71 -7.82
N ARG A 176 -5.75 0.82 -8.61
CA ARG A 176 -7.22 0.68 -8.61
C ARG A 176 -7.74 0.22 -7.25
N PHE A 177 -7.06 -0.74 -6.61
CA PHE A 177 -7.37 -1.18 -5.25
C PHE A 177 -7.32 -0.01 -4.26
N THR A 178 -6.28 0.80 -4.33
CA THR A 178 -6.12 1.95 -3.43
C THR A 178 -7.20 2.98 -3.64
N ARG A 179 -7.54 3.28 -4.88
CA ARG A 179 -8.63 4.21 -5.18
C ARG A 179 -9.99 3.71 -4.68
N GLN A 180 -10.30 2.44 -4.93
CA GLN A 180 -11.50 1.79 -4.36
C GLN A 180 -11.52 1.93 -2.82
N LEU A 181 -10.39 1.70 -2.17
CA LEU A 181 -10.26 1.79 -0.72
C LEU A 181 -10.45 3.23 -0.21
N LEU A 182 -9.89 4.23 -0.91
CA LEU A 182 -10.08 5.65 -0.58
C LEU A 182 -11.53 6.10 -0.77
N ASP A 183 -12.15 5.69 -1.87
CA ASP A 183 -13.48 6.16 -2.26
C ASP A 183 -14.60 5.50 -1.42
N THR A 184 -14.41 4.24 -1.03
CA THR A 184 -15.47 3.43 -0.40
C THR A 184 -15.16 3.00 1.03
N GLY A 185 -13.90 3.11 1.47
CA GLY A 185 -13.43 2.55 2.74
C GLY A 185 -13.39 1.02 2.77
N GLN A 186 -13.69 0.34 1.66
CA GLN A 186 -13.77 -1.12 1.57
C GLN A 186 -12.54 -1.69 0.87
N ALA A 187 -11.84 -2.58 1.56
CA ALA A 187 -10.79 -3.40 0.96
C ALA A 187 -11.42 -4.60 0.25
N ILE A 188 -11.14 -4.73 -1.05
CA ILE A 188 -11.56 -5.88 -1.85
C ILE A 188 -10.34 -6.60 -2.40
N ARG A 189 -10.53 -7.85 -2.83
CA ARG A 189 -9.42 -8.68 -3.28
C ARG A 189 -8.85 -8.15 -4.61
N VAL A 190 -7.54 -8.25 -4.77
CA VAL A 190 -6.78 -7.68 -5.89
C VAL A 190 -5.79 -8.70 -6.45
N GLY A 191 -5.72 -8.78 -7.78
CA GLY A 191 -4.79 -9.65 -8.50
C GLY A 191 -4.35 -9.05 -9.83
N TRP A 192 -3.27 -9.59 -10.39
CA TRP A 192 -2.73 -9.17 -11.68
C TRP A 192 -2.01 -10.31 -12.37
N ALA A 193 -1.86 -10.20 -13.69
CA ALA A 193 -1.11 -11.15 -14.52
C ALA A 193 -1.47 -12.63 -14.24
N LEU A 194 -2.76 -12.90 -14.01
CA LEU A 194 -3.25 -14.23 -13.60
C LEU A 194 -3.36 -15.21 -14.77
N ASP A 195 -3.47 -14.69 -15.99
CA ASP A 195 -3.45 -15.48 -17.21
C ASP A 195 -1.99 -15.77 -17.54
N GLY A 196 -1.51 -16.93 -17.07
CA GLY A 196 -0.11 -17.29 -17.07
C GLY A 196 0.65 -16.91 -18.34
N GLU A 197 1.57 -15.97 -18.22
CA GLU A 197 2.78 -16.04 -19.03
C GLU A 197 3.46 -17.33 -18.58
N LYS A 198 3.40 -18.36 -19.45
CA LYS A 198 4.08 -19.64 -19.27
C LYS A 198 5.47 -19.37 -18.70
N ARG A 199 5.69 -19.72 -17.43
CA ARG A 199 7.03 -19.79 -16.84
C ARG A 199 7.81 -20.92 -17.50
#